data_AF-A0A9W6UWG5-F1
#
_entry.id   AF-A0A9W6UWG5-F1
#
_cell.length_a   1.000
_cell.length_b   1.000
_cell.length_c   1.000
_cell.angle_alpha   90.00
_cell.angle_beta   90.00
_cell.angle_gamma   90.00
#
_symmetry.space_group_name_H-M   'P 1'
#
loop_
_entity.id
_entity.type
_entity.pdbx_description
1 polymer ?
#
loop_
_entity_poly.entity_id
_entity_poly.type
_entity_poly.pdbx_seq_one_letter_code
_entity_poly.pdbx_strand_id
1 'polypeptide(L)'
;MEINLDLRFPRDAASVPAARRLLDSSLCTLGVDAAIRGDIELLLTEACTNAIRHAADGEEYTVRVGILDEHCVIKVIDSGPGFGGDGDGSGPLMAEHGRGLLLMRALADAVRFGSVHPRRGALVALEKHLHYGHGSLGSRLADLAPDGRWDGGVGVESEPAPVLEEFATRMFELARAGRTEELAAHVDAGAPVNLTDDKGDTLLMLAACHGHAETVRALAARGADPDRANDRGQRPLAGMVFKQDPEVVRALLDAGADPHAGRPSAIDTAQMFGLAEYLAWFEEAAAT
;
A
#
# COMPACT_ATOMS: atom_id res chain seq x y z
N MET A 1 -10.51 -3.70 28.49
CA MET A 1 -11.57 -2.72 28.13
C MET A 1 -11.67 -2.66 26.61
N GLU A 2 -12.87 -2.77 26.04
CA GLU A 2 -13.08 -2.70 24.58
C GLU A 2 -14.11 -1.61 24.22
N ILE A 3 -13.76 -0.74 23.27
CA ILE A 3 -14.63 0.33 22.74
C ILE A 3 -14.53 0.32 21.22
N ASN A 4 -15.66 0.22 20.54
CA ASN A 4 -15.72 0.23 19.08
C ASN A 4 -16.58 1.40 18.58
N LEU A 5 -16.05 2.18 17.64
CA LEU A 5 -16.78 3.22 16.90
C LEU A 5 -16.79 2.85 15.43
N ASP A 6 -17.98 2.60 14.88
CA ASP A 6 -18.19 2.40 13.45
C ASP A 6 -18.90 3.63 12.86
N LEU A 7 -18.19 4.38 12.04
CA LEU A 7 -18.69 5.60 11.41
C LEU A 7 -18.74 5.42 9.90
N ARG A 8 -19.94 5.55 9.33
CA ARG A 8 -20.17 5.50 7.88
C ARG A 8 -20.43 6.90 7.37
N PHE A 9 -19.62 7.35 6.42
CA PHE A 9 -19.68 8.70 5.90
C PHE A 9 -19.83 8.73 4.37
N PRO A 10 -20.54 9.73 3.82
CA PRO A 10 -20.35 10.12 2.44
C PRO A 10 -18.89 10.60 2.22
N ARG A 11 -18.33 10.37 1.03
CA ARG A 11 -16.98 10.84 0.68
C ARG A 11 -16.95 12.32 0.33
N ASP A 12 -17.20 13.17 1.32
CA ASP A 12 -17.07 14.63 1.20
C ASP A 12 -16.06 15.20 2.20
N ALA A 13 -15.58 16.42 1.97
CA ALA A 13 -14.59 17.04 2.84
C ALA A 13 -15.09 17.32 4.28
N ALA A 14 -16.41 17.32 4.51
CA ALA A 14 -16.99 17.55 5.83
C ALA A 14 -17.00 16.30 6.72
N SER A 15 -16.81 15.11 6.15
CA SER A 15 -16.69 13.85 6.89
C SER A 15 -15.42 13.77 7.75
N VAL A 16 -14.29 14.32 7.27
CA VAL A 16 -13.00 14.27 7.98
C VAL A 16 -13.04 15.02 9.31
N PRO A 17 -13.50 16.29 9.39
CA PRO A 17 -13.66 16.98 10.67
C PRO A 17 -14.70 16.32 11.60
N ALA A 18 -15.71 15.63 11.05
CA ALA A 18 -16.69 14.91 11.84
C ALA A 18 -16.09 13.67 12.53
N ALA A 19 -15.36 12.83 11.77
CA ALA A 19 -14.67 11.67 12.30
C ALA A 19 -13.65 12.04 13.39
N ARG A 20 -12.87 13.11 13.15
CA ARG A 20 -11.91 13.64 14.13
C ARG A 20 -12.56 14.05 15.44
N ARG A 21 -13.63 14.86 15.38
CA ARG A 21 -14.30 15.36 16.59
C ARG A 21 -14.89 14.22 17.44
N LEU A 22 -15.48 13.22 16.79
CA LEU A 22 -16.05 12.07 17.48
C LEU A 22 -14.96 11.23 18.15
N LEU A 23 -13.86 10.98 17.45
CA LEU A 23 -12.74 10.22 18.01
C LEU A 23 -12.01 10.97 19.12
N ASP A 24 -11.66 12.25 18.92
CA ASP A 24 -10.98 13.05 19.95
C ASP A 24 -11.85 13.21 21.20
N SER A 25 -13.16 13.45 21.05
CA SER A 25 -14.06 13.51 22.21
C SER A 25 -14.06 12.19 23.00
N SER A 26 -13.99 11.05 22.31
CA SER A 26 -13.95 9.73 22.95
C SER A 26 -12.63 9.50 23.68
N LEU A 27 -11.49 9.76 23.02
CA LEU A 27 -10.15 9.63 23.61
C LEU A 27 -9.93 10.61 24.76
N CYS A 28 -10.45 11.83 24.65
CA CYS A 28 -10.40 12.84 25.71
C CYS A 28 -11.19 12.39 26.94
N THR A 29 -12.37 11.78 26.74
CA THR A 29 -13.19 11.22 27.84
C THR A 29 -12.47 10.06 28.55
N LEU A 30 -11.73 9.24 27.81
CA LEU A 30 -10.88 8.19 28.38
C LEU A 30 -9.64 8.74 29.09
N GLY A 31 -9.31 10.01 28.89
CA GLY A 31 -8.14 10.67 29.44
C GLY A 31 -6.83 10.25 28.77
N VAL A 32 -6.87 9.97 27.46
CA VAL A 32 -5.67 9.76 26.64
C VAL A 32 -4.87 11.06 26.56
N ASP A 33 -3.55 10.97 26.65
CA ASP A 33 -2.63 12.10 26.59
C ASP A 33 -2.81 12.94 25.31
N ALA A 34 -2.78 14.26 25.46
CA ALA A 34 -3.07 15.20 24.37
C ALA A 34 -2.12 15.06 23.17
N ALA A 35 -0.86 14.68 23.39
CA ALA A 35 0.09 14.41 22.31
C ALA A 35 -0.33 13.20 21.47
N ILE A 36 -0.72 12.10 22.12
CA ILE A 36 -1.19 10.88 21.45
C ILE A 36 -2.50 11.13 20.71
N ARG A 37 -3.42 11.93 21.29
CA ARG A 37 -4.64 12.35 20.59
C ARG A 37 -4.32 13.18 19.34
N GLY A 38 -3.34 14.09 19.42
CA GLY A 38 -2.86 14.86 18.27
C GLY A 38 -2.29 13.97 17.15
N ASP A 39 -1.51 12.95 17.50
CA ASP A 39 -1.00 11.97 16.53
C ASP A 39 -2.16 11.22 15.85
N ILE A 40 -3.12 10.72 16.65
CA ILE A 40 -4.30 10.00 16.16
C ILE A 40 -5.17 10.87 15.24
N GLU A 41 -5.39 12.14 15.58
CA GLU A 41 -6.13 13.06 14.73
C GLU A 41 -5.46 13.24 13.36
N LEU A 42 -4.14 13.35 13.35
CA LEU A 42 -3.38 13.56 12.13
C LEU A 42 -3.32 12.29 11.28
N LEU A 43 -3.12 11.12 11.92
CA LEU A 43 -3.25 9.79 11.32
C LEU A 43 -4.62 9.59 10.64
N LEU A 44 -5.70 9.89 11.35
CA LEU A 44 -7.06 9.78 10.84
C LEU A 44 -7.30 10.76 9.67
N THR A 45 -6.76 11.98 9.77
CA THR A 45 -6.86 13.01 8.72
C THR A 45 -6.24 12.52 7.42
N GLU A 46 -5.01 12.01 7.46
CA GLU A 46 -4.32 11.51 6.27
C GLU A 46 -5.03 10.29 5.67
N ALA A 47 -5.45 9.33 6.50
CA ALA A 47 -6.15 8.14 6.04
C ALA A 47 -7.51 8.45 5.38
N CYS A 48 -8.31 9.35 5.97
CA CYS A 48 -9.59 9.74 5.38
C CYS A 48 -9.41 10.62 4.13
N THR A 49 -8.44 11.53 4.14
CA THR A 49 -8.14 12.38 2.97
C THR A 49 -7.72 11.53 1.77
N ASN A 50 -6.95 10.46 1.99
CA ASN A 50 -6.60 9.50 0.94
C ASN A 50 -7.82 8.74 0.40
N ALA A 51 -8.77 8.36 1.26
CA ALA A 51 -10.02 7.71 0.83
C ALA A 51 -10.95 8.65 0.03
N ILE A 52 -10.83 9.97 0.22
CA ILE A 52 -11.63 10.98 -0.50
C ILE A 52 -11.01 11.33 -1.87
N ARG A 53 -9.68 11.24 -2.03
CA ARG A 53 -8.94 11.78 -3.19
C ARG A 53 -9.16 11.03 -4.52
N HIS A 54 -9.80 9.85 -4.53
CA HIS A 54 -9.98 8.98 -5.70
C HIS A 54 -11.45 8.63 -6.04
N ALA A 55 -12.42 9.43 -5.58
CA ALA A 55 -13.84 9.04 -5.63
C ALA A 55 -14.63 9.64 -6.81
N ALA A 56 -15.60 8.87 -7.31
CA ALA A 56 -16.74 9.37 -8.07
C ALA A 56 -17.87 9.81 -7.12
N ASP A 57 -18.74 10.74 -7.55
CA ASP A 57 -19.85 11.27 -6.73
C ASP A 57 -20.80 10.17 -6.24
N GLY A 58 -21.09 10.14 -4.94
CA GLY A 58 -22.09 9.26 -4.32
C GLY A 58 -21.54 7.99 -3.62
N GLU A 59 -20.22 7.79 -3.60
CA GLU A 59 -19.59 6.68 -2.88
C GLU A 59 -19.43 6.95 -1.37
N GLU A 60 -19.52 5.89 -0.57
CA GLU A 60 -19.34 5.93 0.89
C GLU A 60 -18.01 5.29 1.32
N TYR A 61 -17.59 5.61 2.53
CA TYR A 61 -16.48 4.94 3.21
C TYR A 61 -16.80 4.75 4.70
N THR A 62 -16.13 3.79 5.32
CA THR A 62 -16.31 3.48 6.74
C THR A 62 -15.01 3.74 7.50
N VAL A 63 -15.09 4.45 8.61
CA VAL A 63 -14.02 4.55 9.61
C VAL A 63 -14.42 3.70 10.79
N ARG A 64 -13.68 2.63 11.06
CA ARG A 64 -13.81 1.84 12.29
C ARG A 64 -12.68 2.16 13.23
N VAL A 65 -12.98 2.43 14.48
CA VAL A 65 -11.99 2.61 15.53
C VAL A 65 -12.25 1.61 16.63
N GLY A 66 -11.28 0.76 16.92
CA GLY A 66 -11.28 -0.10 18.10
C GLY A 66 -10.27 0.40 19.12
N ILE A 67 -10.68 0.53 20.37
CA ILE A 67 -9.78 0.76 21.51
C ILE A 67 -9.84 -0.47 22.39
N LEU A 68 -8.71 -1.15 22.51
CA LEU A 68 -8.54 -2.32 23.36
C LEU A 68 -7.40 -2.05 24.33
N ASP A 69 -7.73 -1.94 25.62
CA ASP A 69 -6.77 -1.62 26.69
C ASP A 69 -5.93 -0.38 26.33
N GLU A 70 -4.64 -0.54 26.07
CA GLU A 70 -3.71 0.54 25.70
C GLU A 70 -3.49 0.65 24.19
N HIS A 71 -4.33 0.06 23.34
CA HIS A 71 -4.17 0.08 21.88
C HIS A 71 -5.37 0.73 21.19
N CYS A 72 -5.11 1.64 20.25
CA CYS A 72 -6.09 2.21 19.35
C CYS A 72 -5.81 1.74 17.92
N VAL A 73 -6.80 1.12 17.30
CA VAL A 73 -6.74 0.64 15.92
C VAL A 73 -7.76 1.37 15.08
N ILE A 74 -7.30 2.10 14.07
CA ILE A 74 -8.14 2.88 13.14
C ILE A 74 -8.12 2.17 11.80
N LYS A 75 -9.29 1.81 11.28
CA LYS A 75 -9.48 1.15 9.99
C LYS A 75 -10.32 2.05 9.09
N VAL A 76 -9.71 2.57 8.03
CA VAL A 76 -10.42 3.31 6.98
C VAL A 76 -10.68 2.34 5.83
N ILE A 77 -11.96 2.01 5.64
CA ILE A 77 -12.48 1.04 4.68
C ILE A 77 -13.18 1.82 3.56
N ASP A 78 -12.53 1.85 2.41
CA ASP A 78 -13.08 2.34 1.16
C ASP A 78 -13.88 1.21 0.49
N SER A 79 -15.14 1.48 0.11
CA SER A 79 -16.05 0.52 -0.57
C SER A 79 -16.05 0.64 -2.11
N GLY A 80 -15.27 1.57 -2.65
CA GLY A 80 -15.20 2.00 -4.05
C GLY A 80 -14.18 1.19 -4.85
N PRO A 81 -13.74 1.65 -6.04
CA PRO A 81 -12.80 0.91 -6.90
C PRO A 81 -11.42 0.65 -6.25
N GLY A 82 -11.11 1.29 -5.11
CA GLY A 82 -9.84 1.17 -4.39
C GLY A 82 -8.86 2.29 -4.76
N PHE A 83 -7.64 2.26 -4.19
CA PHE A 83 -6.59 3.28 -4.38
C PHE A 83 -5.97 3.31 -5.80
N GLY A 84 -6.60 2.66 -6.77
CA GLY A 84 -6.20 2.65 -8.19
C GLY A 84 -7.45 2.67 -9.04
N GLY A 85 -7.89 3.87 -9.43
CA GLY A 85 -8.96 4.07 -10.38
C GLY A 85 -8.51 5.08 -11.42
N ASP A 86 -8.54 4.66 -12.68
CA ASP A 86 -8.26 5.45 -13.87
C ASP A 86 -8.93 6.82 -13.81
N GLY A 87 -8.12 7.87 -13.87
CA GLY A 87 -8.54 9.26 -13.95
C GLY A 87 -7.59 10.00 -14.88
N ASP A 88 -8.13 10.37 -16.04
CA ASP A 88 -7.53 11.16 -17.12
C ASP A 88 -6.58 12.27 -16.65
N GLY A 89 -5.48 12.41 -17.38
CA GLY A 89 -4.40 13.33 -17.07
C GLY A 89 -4.80 14.79 -17.31
N SER A 90 -4.70 15.60 -16.26
CA SER A 90 -4.12 16.96 -16.31
C SER A 90 -4.28 17.67 -14.97
N GLY A 91 -3.25 17.58 -14.14
CA GLY A 91 -3.14 18.35 -12.90
C GLY A 91 -1.72 18.23 -12.33
N PRO A 92 -1.17 19.26 -11.66
CA PRO A 92 0.27 19.34 -11.40
C PRO A 92 0.74 18.16 -10.56
N LEU A 93 1.67 17.40 -11.12
CA LEU A 93 2.59 16.55 -10.39
C LEU A 93 3.28 17.36 -9.28
N MET A 94 3.47 16.69 -8.14
CA MET A 94 4.57 16.84 -7.17
C MET A 94 4.19 17.31 -5.74
N ALA A 95 4.71 16.53 -4.78
CA ALA A 95 4.96 16.80 -3.35
C ALA A 95 4.06 16.14 -2.29
N GLU A 96 2.78 15.84 -2.52
CA GLU A 96 1.90 15.38 -1.41
C GLU A 96 1.70 13.87 -1.27
N HIS A 97 1.78 13.09 -2.36
CA HIS A 97 1.33 11.68 -2.37
C HIS A 97 2.17 10.73 -1.50
N GLY A 98 3.42 11.07 -1.19
CA GLY A 98 4.26 10.33 -0.23
C GLY A 98 4.23 10.89 1.20
N ARG A 99 3.86 12.17 1.37
CA ARG A 99 3.94 12.85 2.68
C ARG A 99 2.94 12.27 3.67
N GLY A 100 1.70 12.03 3.25
CA GLY A 100 0.68 11.43 4.11
C GLY A 100 1.06 10.02 4.56
N LEU A 101 1.66 9.22 3.67
CA LEU A 101 2.17 7.88 4.01
C LEU A 101 3.36 7.93 4.97
N LEU A 102 4.32 8.83 4.72
CA LEU A 102 5.48 9.04 5.59
C LEU A 102 5.04 9.52 6.98
N LEU A 103 4.04 10.39 7.03
CA LEU A 103 3.46 10.91 8.26
C LEU A 103 2.72 9.80 9.01
N MET A 104 1.95 8.97 8.30
CA MET A 104 1.30 7.80 8.90
C MET A 104 2.32 6.82 9.48
N ARG A 105 3.40 6.52 8.75
CA ARG A 105 4.48 5.65 9.23
C ARG A 105 5.32 6.27 10.36
N ALA A 106 5.37 7.59 10.46
CA ALA A 106 6.11 8.28 11.52
C ALA A 106 5.33 8.37 12.83
N LEU A 107 3.99 8.43 12.76
CA LEU A 107 3.14 8.65 13.93
C LEU A 107 2.45 7.39 14.44
N ALA A 108 2.16 6.43 13.57
CA ALA A 108 1.57 5.16 14.00
C ALA A 108 2.67 4.20 14.45
N ASP A 109 2.37 3.38 15.45
CA ASP A 109 3.25 2.30 15.87
C ASP A 109 3.21 1.14 14.87
N ALA A 110 2.07 0.98 14.16
CA ALA A 110 1.99 0.12 12.98
C ALA A 110 1.05 0.69 11.91
N VAL A 111 1.39 0.45 10.64
CA VAL A 111 0.57 0.80 9.47
C VAL A 111 0.41 -0.43 8.59
N ARG A 112 -0.82 -0.80 8.26
CA ARG A 112 -1.16 -1.95 7.40
C ARG A 112 -2.10 -1.49 6.28
N PHE A 113 -1.87 -2.00 5.08
CA PHE A 113 -2.72 -1.76 3.91
C PHE A 113 -3.31 -3.09 3.44
N GLY A 114 -4.57 -3.09 3.04
CA GLY A 114 -5.25 -4.29 2.56
C GLY A 114 -6.32 -3.94 1.52
N SER A 115 -6.96 -4.98 0.98
CA SER A 115 -8.11 -4.86 0.10
C SER A 115 -9.29 -5.58 0.74
N VAL A 116 -10.47 -4.97 0.71
CA VAL A 116 -11.70 -5.53 1.34
C VAL A 116 -12.35 -6.57 0.42
N HIS A 117 -12.04 -6.51 -0.88
CA HIS A 117 -12.39 -7.51 -1.89
C HIS A 117 -11.24 -7.72 -2.90
N PRO A 118 -11.18 -8.87 -3.60
CA PRO A 118 -10.13 -9.15 -4.59
C PRO A 118 -10.11 -8.19 -5.79
N ARG A 119 -11.17 -7.39 -5.98
CA ARG A 119 -11.34 -6.46 -7.11
C ARG A 119 -11.85 -5.07 -6.73
N ARG A 120 -12.11 -4.80 -5.43
CA ARG A 120 -12.70 -3.54 -4.95
C ARG A 120 -12.37 -3.28 -3.48
N GLY A 121 -12.28 -2.00 -3.16
CA GLY A 121 -12.24 -1.48 -1.80
C GLY A 121 -10.88 -1.61 -1.13
N ALA A 122 -10.43 -0.52 -0.51
CA ALA A 122 -9.12 -0.47 0.11
C ALA A 122 -9.22 -0.24 1.62
N LEU A 123 -8.33 -0.88 2.37
CA LEU A 123 -8.25 -0.82 3.82
C LEU A 123 -6.92 -0.20 4.22
N VAL A 124 -6.98 0.86 5.01
CA VAL A 124 -5.83 1.37 5.78
C VAL A 124 -6.10 1.07 7.24
N ALA A 125 -5.24 0.29 7.87
CA ALA A 125 -5.29 0.01 9.31
C ALA A 125 -4.07 0.63 9.99
N LEU A 126 -4.32 1.49 10.98
CA LEU A 126 -3.31 2.22 11.74
C LEU A 126 -3.43 1.82 13.19
N GLU A 127 -2.31 1.52 13.84
CA GLU A 127 -2.25 1.20 15.25
C GLU A 127 -1.45 2.27 16.01
N LYS A 128 -1.95 2.65 17.19
CA LYS A 128 -1.31 3.60 18.09
C LYS A 128 -1.48 3.17 19.53
N HIS A 129 -0.38 3.11 20.27
CA HIS A 129 -0.33 2.89 21.70
C HIS A 129 -0.88 4.12 22.43
N LEU A 130 -1.78 3.88 23.36
CA LEU A 130 -2.48 4.87 24.16
C LEU A 130 -1.76 5.03 25.49
N HIS A 131 -1.54 6.29 25.85
CA HIS A 131 -1.04 6.65 27.16
C HIS A 131 -2.17 7.36 27.90
N TYR A 132 -2.57 6.80 29.03
CA TYR A 132 -3.64 7.35 29.85
C TYR A 132 -3.07 8.22 30.95
N GLY A 133 -3.62 9.43 31.10
CA GLY A 133 -3.28 10.29 32.23
C GLY A 133 -3.62 9.61 33.56
N HIS A 134 -2.82 9.87 34.59
CA HIS A 134 -2.99 9.25 35.91
C HIS A 134 -4.38 9.48 36.50
N GLY A 135 -5.08 8.40 36.89
CA GLY A 135 -6.42 8.47 37.50
C GLY A 135 -7.55 8.77 36.52
N SER A 136 -7.25 8.84 35.22
CA SER A 136 -8.25 8.91 34.14
C SER A 136 -9.20 7.72 34.16
N LEU A 137 -10.26 7.80 33.35
CA LEU A 137 -11.17 6.68 33.17
C LEU A 137 -10.45 5.49 32.51
N GLY A 138 -9.64 5.74 31.48
CA GLY A 138 -8.89 4.69 30.76
C GLY A 138 -7.90 3.96 31.66
N SER A 139 -7.09 4.68 32.44
CA SER A 139 -6.13 4.06 33.38
C SER A 139 -6.83 3.14 34.40
N ARG A 140 -7.94 3.60 35.01
CA ARG A 140 -8.71 2.80 35.96
C ARG A 140 -9.37 1.58 35.33
N LEU A 141 -9.82 1.69 34.08
CA LEU A 141 -10.45 0.57 33.37
C LEU A 141 -9.41 -0.45 32.88
N ALA A 142 -8.19 -0.01 32.55
CA ALA A 142 -7.07 -0.88 32.23
C ALA A 142 -6.63 -1.69 33.47
N ASP A 143 -6.52 -1.04 34.64
CA ASP A 143 -6.13 -1.68 35.91
C ASP A 143 -7.14 -2.74 36.41
N LEU A 144 -8.40 -2.67 35.96
CA LEU A 144 -9.47 -3.57 36.37
C LEU A 144 -9.59 -4.83 35.49
N ALA A 145 -8.83 -4.95 34.41
CA ALA A 145 -8.88 -6.11 33.52
C ALA A 145 -8.04 -7.27 34.10
N PRO A 146 -8.64 -8.39 34.55
CA PRO A 146 -7.89 -9.49 35.15
C PRO A 146 -7.29 -10.36 34.05
N ASP A 147 -5.97 -10.33 33.85
CA ASP A 147 -5.16 -11.24 32.99
C ASP A 147 -5.89 -11.82 31.77
N GLY A 148 -6.68 -10.96 31.12
CA GLY A 148 -7.64 -11.32 30.11
C GLY A 148 -6.91 -11.46 28.81
N ARG A 149 -6.25 -12.61 28.61
CA ARG A 149 -5.70 -13.01 27.32
C ARG A 149 -6.82 -12.94 26.29
N TRP A 150 -6.79 -11.86 25.50
CA TRP A 150 -7.56 -11.69 24.28
C TRP A 150 -7.34 -12.90 23.36
N ASP A 151 -8.43 -13.58 23.00
CA ASP A 151 -8.44 -14.71 22.05
C ASP A 151 -8.83 -14.29 20.62
N GLY A 152 -8.83 -12.98 20.32
CA GLY A 152 -8.88 -12.52 18.93
C GLY A 152 -10.28 -12.34 18.31
N GLY A 153 -11.30 -11.93 19.06
CA GLY A 153 -12.69 -12.03 18.56
C GLY A 153 -13.64 -10.85 18.73
N VAL A 154 -13.39 -9.69 18.09
CA VAL A 154 -14.42 -9.01 17.27
C VAL A 154 -13.78 -8.46 15.98
N GLY A 155 -13.75 -9.31 14.95
CA GLY A 155 -13.82 -8.97 13.53
C GLY A 155 -13.03 -7.76 13.01
N VAL A 156 -11.71 -7.89 12.89
CA VAL A 156 -10.91 -7.72 11.66
C VAL A 156 -9.47 -8.08 12.04
N GLU A 157 -9.06 -9.29 11.63
CA GLU A 157 -7.70 -9.85 11.54
C GLU A 157 -6.57 -8.99 12.16
N SER A 158 -6.16 -9.43 13.35
CA SER A 158 -5.03 -8.92 14.14
C SER A 158 -3.72 -9.52 13.63
N GLU A 159 -2.73 -8.63 13.40
CA GLU A 159 -1.36 -8.89 12.93
C GLU A 159 -1.29 -9.49 11.50
N PRO A 160 -0.29 -9.15 10.64
CA PRO A 160 0.09 -10.15 9.67
C PRO A 160 0.51 -11.33 10.55
N ALA A 161 -0.28 -12.39 10.61
CA ALA A 161 0.19 -13.64 11.20
C ALA A 161 1.62 -13.87 10.66
N PRO A 162 2.57 -14.44 11.39
CA PRO A 162 3.90 -14.77 10.85
C PRO A 162 3.81 -15.39 9.44
N VAL A 163 2.71 -16.10 9.16
CA VAL A 163 2.22 -16.56 7.86
C VAL A 163 2.14 -15.51 6.74
N LEU A 164 1.64 -14.29 6.95
CA LEU A 164 1.47 -13.26 5.89
C LEU A 164 2.79 -12.56 5.55
N GLU A 165 3.66 -12.34 6.55
CA GLU A 165 5.01 -11.83 6.32
C GLU A 165 5.88 -12.91 5.67
N GLU A 166 5.81 -14.15 6.17
CA GLU A 166 6.39 -15.34 5.51
C GLU A 166 5.84 -15.51 4.09
N PHE A 167 4.55 -15.24 3.86
CA PHE A 167 3.92 -15.33 2.54
C PHE A 167 4.46 -14.26 1.60
N ALA A 168 4.53 -13.00 2.03
CA ALA A 168 5.11 -11.93 1.23
C ALA A 168 6.59 -12.21 0.93
N THR A 169 7.37 -12.58 1.94
CA THR A 169 8.77 -13.03 1.79
C THR A 169 8.87 -14.19 0.79
N ARG A 170 8.00 -15.19 0.90
CA ARG A 170 7.95 -16.31 -0.05
C ARG A 170 7.63 -15.85 -1.46
N MET A 171 6.69 -14.92 -1.66
CA MET A 171 6.37 -14.39 -2.98
C MET A 171 7.58 -13.69 -3.61
N PHE A 172 8.33 -12.91 -2.83
CA PHE A 172 9.57 -12.28 -3.30
C PHE A 172 10.63 -13.34 -3.66
N GLU A 173 10.81 -14.37 -2.83
CA GLU A 173 11.74 -15.46 -3.14
C GLU A 173 11.33 -16.26 -4.38
N LEU A 174 10.04 -16.53 -4.58
CA LEU A 174 9.54 -17.17 -5.80
C LEU A 174 9.83 -16.31 -7.05
N ALA A 175 9.68 -14.99 -6.95
CA ALA A 175 10.04 -14.07 -8.02
C ALA A 175 11.56 -14.03 -8.29
N ARG A 176 12.38 -13.93 -7.25
CA ARG A 176 13.86 -13.95 -7.36
C ARG A 176 14.40 -15.27 -7.89
N ALA A 177 13.71 -16.38 -7.58
CA ALA A 177 14.08 -17.73 -8.01
C ALA A 177 13.45 -18.15 -9.35
N GLY A 178 12.56 -17.36 -9.94
CA GLY A 178 11.92 -17.67 -11.21
C GLY A 178 10.95 -18.85 -11.14
N ARG A 179 10.30 -19.07 -9.98
CA ARG A 179 9.31 -20.13 -9.78
C ARG A 179 7.97 -19.73 -10.38
N THR A 180 7.95 -19.57 -11.71
CA THR A 180 6.86 -18.98 -12.49
C THR A 180 5.51 -19.58 -12.16
N GLU A 181 5.37 -20.91 -12.25
CA GLU A 181 4.06 -21.58 -12.06
C GLU A 181 3.50 -21.40 -10.64
N GLU A 182 4.35 -21.50 -9.61
CA GLU A 182 3.94 -21.32 -8.21
C GLU A 182 3.58 -19.87 -7.90
N LEU A 183 4.41 -18.94 -8.36
CA LEU A 183 4.14 -17.51 -8.19
C LEU A 183 2.84 -17.11 -8.90
N ALA A 184 2.68 -17.56 -10.14
CA ALA A 184 1.48 -17.37 -10.94
C ALA A 184 0.23 -17.95 -10.26
N ALA A 185 0.31 -19.17 -9.72
CA ALA A 185 -0.80 -19.79 -9.00
C ALA A 185 -1.21 -18.98 -7.76
N HIS A 186 -0.25 -18.39 -7.04
CA HIS A 186 -0.55 -17.51 -5.91
C HIS A 186 -1.22 -16.20 -6.36
N VAL A 187 -0.78 -15.60 -7.46
CA VAL A 187 -1.43 -14.42 -8.04
C VAL A 187 -2.84 -14.75 -8.55
N ASP A 188 -3.03 -15.89 -9.22
CA ASP A 188 -4.35 -16.37 -9.67
C ASP A 188 -5.30 -16.65 -8.51
N ALA A 189 -4.76 -17.05 -7.36
CA ALA A 189 -5.49 -17.21 -6.10
C ALA A 189 -5.79 -15.88 -5.38
N GLY A 190 -5.37 -14.73 -5.94
CA GLY A 190 -5.69 -13.39 -5.44
C GLY A 190 -4.55 -12.67 -4.74
N ALA A 191 -3.32 -13.18 -4.77
CA ALA A 191 -2.17 -12.44 -4.26
C ALA A 191 -1.94 -11.15 -5.08
N PRO A 192 -1.55 -10.03 -4.45
CA PRO A 192 -1.34 -8.78 -5.17
C PRO A 192 -0.19 -8.91 -6.18
N VAL A 193 -0.50 -8.80 -7.47
CA VAL A 193 0.50 -8.93 -8.55
C VAL A 193 1.58 -7.84 -8.51
N ASN A 194 1.22 -6.66 -8.00
CA ASN A 194 2.12 -5.51 -7.81
C ASN A 194 2.62 -5.37 -6.36
N LEU A 195 2.70 -6.48 -5.62
CA LEU A 195 3.32 -6.51 -4.29
C LEU A 195 4.78 -6.04 -4.37
N THR A 196 5.20 -5.24 -3.41
CA THR A 196 6.56 -4.67 -3.33
C THR A 196 7.28 -5.08 -2.06
N ASP A 197 8.59 -5.30 -2.15
CA ASP A 197 9.44 -5.52 -0.98
C ASP A 197 9.77 -4.22 -0.22
N ASP A 198 10.70 -4.30 0.74
CA ASP A 198 11.12 -3.19 1.59
C ASP A 198 11.82 -2.05 0.83
N LYS A 199 12.15 -2.24 -0.45
CA LYS A 199 12.78 -1.25 -1.33
C LYS A 199 11.83 -0.73 -2.40
N GLY A 200 10.57 -1.16 -2.37
CA GLY A 200 9.59 -0.85 -3.39
C GLY A 200 9.75 -1.69 -4.66
N ASP A 201 10.60 -2.72 -4.67
CA ASP A 201 10.79 -3.57 -5.85
C ASP A 201 9.56 -4.48 -6.03
N THR A 202 8.88 -4.40 -7.18
CA THR A 202 7.72 -5.26 -7.47
C THR A 202 8.14 -6.71 -7.73
N LEU A 203 7.20 -7.66 -7.64
CA LEU A 203 7.42 -9.05 -8.08
C LEU A 203 8.00 -9.12 -9.50
N LEU A 204 7.47 -8.29 -10.42
CA LEU A 204 7.96 -8.20 -11.80
C LEU A 204 9.38 -7.64 -11.86
N MET A 205 9.69 -6.59 -11.10
CA MET A 205 11.04 -6.03 -11.04
C MET A 205 12.05 -7.02 -10.45
N LEU A 206 11.67 -7.75 -9.40
CA LEU A 206 12.51 -8.79 -8.80
C LEU A 206 12.78 -9.92 -9.80
N ALA A 207 11.76 -10.41 -10.49
CA ALA A 207 11.91 -11.41 -11.54
C ALA A 207 12.83 -10.92 -12.67
N ALA A 208 12.62 -9.69 -13.15
CA ALA A 208 13.45 -9.07 -14.17
C ALA A 208 14.91 -8.96 -13.72
N CYS A 209 15.14 -8.42 -12.52
CA CYS A 209 16.48 -8.24 -11.96
C CYS A 209 17.28 -9.54 -11.79
N HIS A 210 16.59 -10.69 -11.74
CA HIS A 210 17.18 -12.02 -11.60
C HIS A 210 17.15 -12.83 -12.91
N GLY A 211 16.78 -12.23 -14.04
CA GLY A 211 16.86 -12.87 -15.36
C GLY A 211 15.64 -13.71 -15.76
N HIS A 212 14.52 -13.63 -15.04
CA HIS A 212 13.39 -14.54 -15.22
C HIS A 212 12.34 -13.99 -16.18
N ALA A 213 12.68 -13.94 -17.48
CA ALA A 213 11.82 -13.41 -18.54
C ALA A 213 10.43 -14.09 -18.60
N GLU A 214 10.37 -15.40 -18.37
CA GLU A 214 9.10 -16.14 -18.32
C GLU A 214 8.21 -15.67 -17.16
N THR A 215 8.80 -15.47 -15.97
CA THR A 215 8.08 -14.96 -14.80
C THR A 215 7.59 -13.53 -15.03
N VAL A 216 8.38 -12.69 -15.71
CA VAL A 216 7.97 -11.33 -16.12
C VAL A 216 6.73 -11.39 -17.00
N ARG A 217 6.73 -12.21 -18.07
CA ARG A 217 5.56 -12.37 -18.95
C ARG A 217 4.34 -12.89 -18.20
N ALA A 218 4.54 -13.87 -17.31
CA ALA A 218 3.45 -14.46 -16.54
C ALA A 218 2.80 -13.47 -15.56
N LEU A 219 3.60 -12.61 -14.92
CA LEU A 219 3.12 -11.54 -14.04
C LEU A 219 2.43 -10.43 -14.84
N ALA A 220 3.01 -10.01 -15.97
CA ALA A 220 2.42 -9.01 -16.87
C ALA A 220 1.06 -9.46 -17.41
N ALA A 221 0.93 -10.72 -17.83
CA ALA A 221 -0.34 -11.31 -18.26
C ALA A 221 -1.43 -11.30 -17.16
N ARG A 222 -1.02 -11.11 -15.90
CA ARG A 222 -1.90 -11.01 -14.71
C ARG A 222 -2.07 -9.57 -14.21
N GLY A 223 -1.66 -8.57 -15.02
CA GLY A 223 -1.83 -7.15 -14.71
C GLY A 223 -0.71 -6.56 -13.83
N ALA A 224 0.48 -7.18 -13.80
CA ALA A 224 1.65 -6.50 -13.26
C ALA A 224 1.95 -5.24 -14.07
N ASP A 225 2.22 -4.15 -13.37
CA ASP A 225 2.64 -2.88 -13.98
C ASP A 225 4.15 -2.97 -14.27
N PRO A 226 4.56 -3.04 -15.57
CA PRO A 226 5.96 -3.16 -15.94
C PRO A 226 6.74 -1.85 -15.77
N ASP A 227 6.04 -0.75 -15.50
CA ASP A 227 6.57 0.61 -15.43
C ASP A 227 6.62 1.15 -13.99
N ARG A 228 6.13 0.38 -13.03
CA ARG A 228 6.14 0.75 -11.62
C ARG A 228 7.56 0.96 -11.11
N ALA A 229 7.82 2.18 -10.64
CA ALA A 229 9.10 2.54 -10.06
C ALA A 229 9.23 2.04 -8.61
N ASN A 230 10.44 1.63 -8.23
CA ASN A 230 10.78 1.33 -6.84
C ASN A 230 11.02 2.63 -6.03
N ASP A 231 11.40 2.50 -4.75
CA ASP A 231 11.60 3.65 -3.86
C ASP A 231 12.77 4.55 -4.28
N ARG A 232 13.63 4.07 -5.18
CA ARG A 232 14.73 4.83 -5.78
C ARG A 232 14.33 5.51 -7.10
N GLY A 233 13.06 5.40 -7.49
CA GLY A 233 12.56 5.89 -8.78
C GLY A 233 13.03 5.06 -9.98
N GLN A 234 13.62 3.88 -9.76
CA GLN A 234 14.13 3.02 -10.82
C GLN A 234 12.98 2.21 -11.42
N ARG A 235 12.94 2.13 -12.75
CA ARG A 235 11.97 1.30 -13.48
C ARG A 235 12.65 0.04 -14.02
N PRO A 236 11.92 -1.07 -14.17
CA PRO A 236 12.49 -2.35 -14.59
C PRO A 236 13.26 -2.26 -15.91
N LEU A 237 12.68 -1.65 -16.95
CA LEU A 237 13.24 -1.64 -18.30
C LEU A 237 14.61 -0.94 -18.37
N ALA A 238 14.75 0.24 -17.78
CA ALA A 238 16.03 0.97 -17.76
C ALA A 238 17.13 0.16 -17.04
N GLY A 239 16.80 -0.50 -15.93
CA GLY A 239 17.72 -1.37 -15.21
C GLY A 239 18.18 -2.56 -16.05
N MET A 240 17.28 -3.16 -16.85
CA MET A 240 17.60 -4.34 -17.67
C MET A 240 18.41 -3.99 -18.92
N VAL A 241 18.16 -2.81 -19.50
CA VAL A 241 19.02 -2.25 -20.57
C VAL A 241 20.45 -2.06 -20.06
N PHE A 242 20.62 -1.53 -18.85
CA PHE A 242 21.94 -1.37 -18.24
C PHE A 242 22.64 -2.73 -18.03
N LYS A 243 21.90 -3.77 -17.63
CA LYS A 243 22.43 -5.13 -17.48
C LYS A 243 22.66 -5.86 -18.80
N GLN A 244 22.14 -5.35 -19.91
CA GLN A 244 22.19 -5.96 -21.24
C GLN A 244 21.60 -7.38 -21.26
N ASP A 245 20.43 -7.55 -20.65
CA ASP A 245 19.68 -8.82 -20.69
C ASP A 245 18.60 -8.76 -21.79
N PRO A 246 18.88 -9.25 -23.02
CA PRO A 246 17.97 -9.11 -24.15
C PRO A 246 16.65 -9.86 -23.96
N GLU A 247 16.63 -10.98 -23.23
CA GLU A 247 15.43 -11.78 -23.05
C GLU A 247 14.45 -11.08 -22.11
N VAL A 248 14.96 -10.52 -21.01
CA VAL A 248 14.13 -9.76 -20.06
C VAL A 248 13.71 -8.42 -20.65
N VAL A 249 14.58 -7.72 -21.40
CA VAL A 249 14.23 -6.48 -22.10
C VAL A 249 13.05 -6.72 -23.04
N ARG A 250 13.09 -7.78 -23.86
CA ARG A 250 11.95 -8.16 -24.71
C ARG A 250 10.70 -8.47 -23.90
N ALA A 251 10.82 -9.26 -22.83
CA ALA A 251 9.67 -9.58 -21.99
C ALA A 251 9.01 -8.34 -21.36
N LEU A 252 9.80 -7.32 -21.00
CA LEU A 252 9.29 -6.05 -20.49
C LEU A 252 8.64 -5.20 -21.59
N LEU A 253 9.21 -5.16 -22.80
CA LEU A 253 8.59 -4.48 -23.95
C LEU A 253 7.27 -5.16 -24.35
N ASP A 254 7.25 -6.50 -24.44
CA ASP A 254 6.05 -7.29 -24.70
C ASP A 254 4.97 -7.05 -23.62
N ALA A 255 5.39 -6.75 -22.39
CA ALA A 255 4.50 -6.39 -21.28
C ALA A 255 3.99 -4.94 -21.36
N GLY A 256 4.47 -4.13 -22.29
CA GLY A 256 4.07 -2.73 -22.47
C GLY A 256 4.90 -1.72 -21.68
N ALA A 257 6.11 -2.06 -21.24
CA ALA A 257 7.01 -1.10 -20.59
C ALA A 257 7.37 0.05 -21.54
N ASP A 258 7.18 1.30 -21.11
CA ASP A 258 7.53 2.49 -21.88
C ASP A 258 9.06 2.76 -21.86
N PRO A 259 9.75 2.71 -23.01
CA PRO A 259 11.18 3.00 -23.09
C PRO A 259 11.57 4.45 -22.72
N HIS A 260 10.62 5.38 -22.79
CA HIS A 260 10.81 6.78 -22.44
C HIS A 260 10.58 7.08 -20.96
N ALA A 261 10.07 6.12 -20.20
CA ALA A 261 9.64 6.39 -18.84
C ALA A 261 10.80 6.38 -17.83
N GLY A 262 10.69 7.26 -16.84
CA GLY A 262 11.68 7.42 -15.78
C GLY A 262 12.92 8.22 -16.20
N ARG A 263 13.83 8.44 -15.24
CA ARG A 263 15.14 9.08 -15.45
C ARG A 263 16.21 8.40 -14.58
N PRO A 264 17.27 7.82 -15.17
CA PRO A 264 17.46 7.63 -16.61
C PRO A 264 16.37 6.70 -17.18
N SER A 265 15.85 7.03 -18.37
CA SER A 265 14.94 6.17 -19.12
C SER A 265 15.72 5.00 -19.76
N ALA A 266 15.00 4.03 -20.33
CA ALA A 266 15.63 2.94 -21.07
C ALA A 266 16.37 3.46 -22.31
N ILE A 267 15.80 4.46 -22.98
CA ILE A 267 16.45 5.16 -24.10
C ILE A 267 17.68 5.92 -23.65
N ASP A 268 17.61 6.70 -22.57
CA ASP A 268 18.79 7.43 -22.05
C ASP A 268 19.93 6.46 -21.74
N THR A 269 19.59 5.32 -21.15
CA THR A 269 20.55 4.26 -20.81
C THR A 269 21.15 3.66 -22.07
N ALA A 270 20.33 3.24 -23.04
CA ALA A 270 20.82 2.66 -24.29
C ALA A 270 21.70 3.64 -25.10
N GLN A 271 21.33 4.92 -25.16
CA GLN A 271 22.14 5.96 -25.81
C GLN A 271 23.48 6.16 -25.09
N MET A 272 23.46 6.26 -23.76
CA MET A 272 24.66 6.47 -22.95
C MET A 272 25.69 5.35 -23.13
N PHE A 273 25.24 4.11 -23.32
CA PHE A 273 26.10 2.94 -23.52
C PHE A 273 26.28 2.52 -24.99
N GLY A 274 25.67 3.23 -25.95
CA GLY A 274 25.80 2.91 -27.38
C GLY A 274 25.12 1.61 -27.82
N LEU A 275 24.00 1.23 -27.18
CA LEU A 275 23.28 -0.04 -27.40
C LEU A 275 22.28 0.07 -28.55
N ALA A 276 22.80 0.14 -29.77
CA ALA A 276 21.99 0.35 -30.99
C ALA A 276 20.88 -0.69 -31.20
N GLU A 277 21.11 -1.94 -30.80
CA GLU A 277 20.09 -3.01 -30.92
C GLU A 277 18.85 -2.72 -30.07
N TYR A 278 19.02 -2.25 -28.83
CA TYR A 278 17.89 -1.91 -27.97
C TYR A 278 17.15 -0.66 -28.45
N LEU A 279 17.86 0.32 -29.02
CA LEU A 279 17.22 1.49 -29.63
C LEU A 279 16.30 1.08 -30.79
N ALA A 280 16.73 0.14 -31.64
CA ALA A 280 15.89 -0.39 -32.71
C ALA A 280 14.64 -1.09 -32.15
N TRP A 281 14.77 -1.87 -31.06
CA TRP A 281 13.60 -2.51 -30.44
C TRP A 281 12.60 -1.51 -29.86
N PHE A 282 13.08 -0.38 -29.31
CA PHE A 282 12.20 0.66 -28.78
C PHE A 282 11.43 1.38 -29.90
N GLU A 283 12.06 1.59 -31.05
CA GLU A 283 11.39 2.14 -32.23
C GLU A 283 10.32 1.18 -32.78
N GLU A 284 10.61 -0.12 -32.82
CA GLU A 284 9.66 -1.16 -33.23
C GLU A 284 8.46 -1.25 -32.27
N ALA A 285 8.73 -1.22 -30.95
CA ALA A 285 7.68 -1.25 -29.93
C ALA A 285 6.76 -0.02 -29.98
N ALA A 286 7.27 1.16 -30.33
CA ALA A 286 6.47 2.37 -30.49
C ALA A 286 5.59 2.39 -31.75
N ALA A 287 5.86 1.49 -32.72
CA ALA A 287 5.12 1.40 -33.98
C ALA A 287 3.94 0.42 -33.95
N THR A 288 3.75 -0.30 -32.83
CA THR A 288 2.73 -1.36 -32.66
C THR A 288 1.59 -0.88 -31.75
#